data_AF-A0A5N6K9L4-F1
#
_entry.id   AF-A0A5N6K9L4-F1
#
_cell.length_a   1.000
_cell.length_b   1.000
_cell.length_c   1.000
_cell.angle_alpha   90.00
_cell.angle_beta   90.00
_cell.angle_gamma   90.00
#
_symmetry.space_group_name_H-M   'P 1'
#
loop_
_entity.id
_entity.type
_entity.pdbx_description
1 polymer ?
#
loop_
_entity_poly.entity_id
_entity_poly.type
_entity_poly.pdbx_seq_one_letter_code
_entity_poly.pdbx_strand_id
1 'polypeptide(L)'
;MSSAVSHSIAKTSFDDRASKTKHPLSAYLLRLMTLKQSNLCVSADVSTAGELLRLADAVGPSIVVLKTHYDLINNWDYNPTTGTGARLNRLARRHGFLIFEDRKFGDIGNTVQLQYTEGTAKIIEWSHITNVNMIPGKASVDSMAEAAARWRERKRYEVKTDISVGTPRPESIEDDEDQITSPISLNSKPNEITDGSHGLEAHDEMNIGRKASIVSITTVSQHFEPANSPRSRIDFDIEEEAYPGIDEAPLERGLLILAQMSSAGNFMTRDYTDACVASARGT
;
A
#
# COMPACT_ATOMS: atom_id res chain seq x y z
N MET A 1 -40.12 8.92 17.03
CA MET A 1 -38.72 8.60 17.34
C MET A 1 -38.31 7.44 16.44
N SER A 2 -37.51 7.71 15.41
CA SER A 2 -37.08 6.71 14.44
C SER A 2 -36.16 5.70 15.12
N SER A 3 -36.55 4.43 15.17
CA SER A 3 -35.68 3.35 15.63
C SER A 3 -34.55 3.20 14.62
N ALA A 4 -33.33 3.59 14.99
CA ALA A 4 -32.15 3.31 14.18
C ALA A 4 -32.06 1.80 13.97
N VAL A 5 -32.29 1.36 12.73
CA VAL A 5 -32.12 -0.04 12.33
C VAL A 5 -30.64 -0.36 12.54
N SER A 6 -30.31 -1.10 13.59
CA SER A 6 -28.93 -1.53 13.84
C SER A 6 -28.51 -2.49 12.72
N HIS A 7 -27.83 -1.97 11.71
CA HIS A 7 -27.21 -2.82 10.70
C HIS A 7 -26.13 -3.66 11.39
N SER A 8 -26.35 -4.97 11.42
CA SER A 8 -25.37 -5.92 11.93
C SER A 8 -24.12 -5.84 11.07
N ILE A 9 -23.00 -5.38 11.64
CA ILE A 9 -21.70 -5.27 10.95
C ILE A 9 -21.31 -6.59 10.27
N ALA A 10 -21.73 -7.73 10.83
CA ALA A 10 -21.47 -9.06 10.29
C ALA A 10 -22.18 -9.35 8.95
N LYS A 11 -23.25 -8.61 8.63
CA LYS A 11 -24.01 -8.75 7.37
C LYS A 11 -23.63 -7.71 6.32
N THR A 12 -22.84 -6.72 6.69
CA THR A 12 -22.40 -5.65 5.79
C THR A 12 -21.16 -6.12 5.03
N SER A 13 -21.13 -5.90 3.71
CA SER A 13 -19.99 -6.27 2.86
C SER A 13 -18.70 -5.57 3.31
N PHE A 14 -17.53 -6.14 2.96
CA PHE A 14 -16.26 -5.48 3.27
C PHE A 14 -16.12 -4.13 2.54
N ASP A 15 -16.62 -4.02 1.32
CA ASP A 15 -16.61 -2.78 0.53
C ASP A 15 -17.43 -1.65 1.20
N ASP A 16 -18.67 -1.96 1.60
CA ASP A 16 -19.52 -1.02 2.34
C ASP A 16 -18.92 -0.59 3.68
N ARG A 17 -18.16 -1.48 4.32
CA ARG A 17 -17.45 -1.17 5.57
C ARG A 17 -16.22 -0.30 5.28
N ALA A 18 -15.53 -0.52 4.16
CA ALA A 18 -14.37 0.25 3.78
C ALA A 18 -14.71 1.73 3.55
N SER A 19 -15.84 2.01 2.90
CA SER A 19 -16.30 3.38 2.63
C SER A 19 -16.71 4.15 3.90
N LYS A 20 -17.10 3.44 4.96
CA LYS A 20 -17.56 4.03 6.24
C LYS A 20 -16.47 4.13 7.30
N THR A 21 -15.34 3.46 7.11
CA THR A 21 -14.27 3.38 8.11
C THR A 21 -13.38 4.61 8.06
N LYS A 22 -13.11 5.21 9.23
CA LYS A 22 -12.27 6.41 9.33
C LYS A 22 -10.78 6.14 9.23
N HIS A 23 -10.31 4.97 9.68
CA HIS A 23 -8.88 4.67 9.74
C HIS A 23 -8.38 4.17 8.37
N PRO A 24 -7.38 4.81 7.74
CA PRO A 24 -6.92 4.46 6.39
C PRO A 24 -6.50 3.00 6.25
N LEU A 25 -5.73 2.46 7.21
CA LEU A 25 -5.28 1.07 7.16
C LEU A 25 -6.44 0.07 7.27
N SER A 26 -7.50 0.44 7.98
CA SER A 26 -8.67 -0.42 8.14
C SER A 26 -9.52 -0.42 6.87
N ALA A 27 -9.69 0.75 6.23
CA ALA A 27 -10.31 0.85 4.92
C ALA A 27 -9.50 0.08 3.86
N TYR A 28 -8.17 0.19 3.88
CA TYR A 28 -7.26 -0.57 3.03
C TYR A 28 -7.45 -2.08 3.18
N LEU A 29 -7.41 -2.60 4.42
CA LEU A 29 -7.60 -4.02 4.68
C LEU A 29 -8.95 -4.52 4.15
N LEU A 30 -10.02 -3.77 4.37
CA LEU A 30 -11.36 -4.15 3.90
C LEU A 30 -11.45 -4.16 2.37
N ARG A 31 -10.86 -3.18 1.68
CA ARG A 31 -10.76 -3.19 0.20
C ARG A 31 -9.96 -4.39 -0.29
N LEU A 32 -8.83 -4.68 0.37
CA LEU A 32 -7.99 -5.82 0.05
C LEU A 32 -8.74 -7.15 0.22
N MET A 33 -9.55 -7.28 1.27
CA MET A 33 -10.40 -8.45 1.48
C MET A 33 -11.42 -8.65 0.36
N THR A 34 -12.05 -7.56 -0.11
CA THR A 34 -12.93 -7.59 -1.29
C THR A 34 -12.16 -7.96 -2.55
N LEU A 35 -11.03 -7.32 -2.81
CA LEU A 35 -10.23 -7.55 -4.02
C LEU A 35 -9.72 -8.98 -4.13
N LYS A 36 -9.23 -9.54 -3.01
CA LYS A 36 -8.67 -10.90 -2.94
C LYS A 36 -9.70 -11.98 -2.68
N GLN A 37 -10.96 -11.62 -2.43
CA GLN A 37 -12.00 -12.53 -1.95
C GLN A 37 -11.52 -13.41 -0.78
N SER A 38 -10.75 -12.80 0.13
CA SER A 38 -10.12 -13.48 1.25
C SER A 38 -10.24 -12.66 2.52
N ASN A 39 -10.53 -13.35 3.61
CA ASN A 39 -10.49 -12.82 4.98
C ASN A 39 -9.50 -13.61 5.85
N LEU A 40 -8.60 -14.37 5.21
CA LEU A 40 -7.67 -15.25 5.87
C LEU A 40 -6.47 -14.48 6.45
N CYS A 41 -6.23 -14.71 7.74
CA CYS A 41 -5.01 -14.33 8.44
C CYS A 41 -4.21 -15.59 8.74
N VAL A 42 -2.94 -15.66 8.32
CA VAL A 42 -2.06 -16.79 8.63
C VAL A 42 -1.17 -16.45 9.81
N SER A 43 -1.15 -17.33 10.82
CA SER A 43 -0.14 -17.31 11.90
C SER A 43 1.11 -18.03 11.44
N ALA A 44 2.17 -17.28 11.14
CA ALA A 44 3.41 -17.81 10.59
C ALA A 44 4.44 -18.13 11.69
N ASP A 45 4.09 -19.06 12.57
CA ASP A 45 4.92 -19.47 13.70
C ASP A 45 5.98 -20.50 13.24
N VAL A 46 7.00 -20.01 12.54
CA VAL A 46 8.17 -20.79 12.08
C VAL A 46 9.43 -20.36 12.82
N SER A 47 10.46 -21.19 12.79
CA SER A 47 11.65 -20.99 13.64
C SER A 47 12.78 -20.19 12.97
N THR A 48 12.72 -19.94 11.65
CA THR A 48 13.80 -19.25 10.93
C THR A 48 13.30 -18.18 9.95
N ALA A 49 14.09 -17.12 9.77
CA ALA A 49 13.74 -16.03 8.86
C ALA A 49 13.57 -16.51 7.40
N GLY A 50 14.35 -17.51 6.98
CA GLY A 50 14.25 -18.08 5.64
C GLY A 50 12.94 -18.84 5.41
N GLU A 51 12.48 -19.61 6.39
CA GLU A 51 11.17 -20.28 6.34
C GLU A 51 10.03 -19.27 6.32
N LEU A 52 10.13 -18.21 7.13
CA LEU A 52 9.12 -17.17 7.19
C LEU A 52 8.92 -16.52 5.81
N LEU A 53 10.01 -16.13 5.16
CA LEU A 53 9.97 -15.49 3.84
C LEU A 53 9.41 -16.43 2.78
N ARG A 54 9.80 -17.72 2.78
CA ARG A 54 9.26 -18.72 1.84
C ARG A 54 7.76 -18.97 2.08
N LEU A 55 7.35 -19.07 3.34
CA LEU A 55 5.95 -19.25 3.69
C LEU A 55 5.13 -18.04 3.24
N ALA A 56 5.59 -16.82 3.56
CA ALA A 56 4.94 -15.57 3.18
C ALA A 56 4.78 -15.43 1.66
N ASP A 57 5.80 -15.81 0.89
CA ASP A 57 5.74 -15.80 -0.58
C ASP A 57 4.73 -16.84 -1.11
N ALA A 58 4.72 -18.05 -0.55
CA ALA A 58 3.82 -19.13 -0.97
C ALA A 58 2.34 -18.86 -0.64
N VAL A 59 2.04 -18.34 0.55
CA VAL A 59 0.65 -18.08 0.99
C VAL A 59 0.16 -16.69 0.61
N GLY A 60 1.08 -15.78 0.27
CA GLY A 60 0.82 -14.37 -0.02
C GLY A 60 -0.41 -14.13 -0.89
N PRO A 61 -0.56 -14.80 -2.05
CA PRO A 61 -1.71 -14.63 -2.93
C PRO A 61 -3.08 -14.92 -2.28
N SER A 62 -3.14 -15.77 -1.25
CA SER A 62 -4.40 -16.22 -0.64
C SER A 62 -4.77 -15.52 0.68
N ILE A 63 -3.85 -14.74 1.25
CA ILE A 63 -4.04 -14.12 2.58
C ILE A 63 -4.20 -12.61 2.48
N VAL A 64 -4.81 -12.01 3.51
CA VAL A 64 -4.87 -10.55 3.68
C VAL A 64 -4.03 -10.06 4.85
N VAL A 65 -3.70 -10.95 5.79
CA VAL A 65 -2.83 -10.65 6.92
C VAL A 65 -1.86 -11.81 7.17
N LEU A 66 -0.58 -11.49 7.34
CA LEU A 66 0.44 -12.41 7.84
C LEU A 66 0.79 -11.99 9.27
N LYS A 67 0.47 -12.85 10.24
CA LYS A 67 0.80 -12.64 11.64
C LYS A 67 2.16 -13.24 11.96
N THR A 68 3.02 -12.47 12.62
CA THR A 68 4.39 -12.86 12.98
C THR A 68 4.61 -12.82 14.49
N HIS A 69 5.65 -13.51 14.94
CA HIS A 69 6.30 -13.34 16.23
C HIS A 69 7.81 -13.26 15.97
N TYR A 70 8.33 -12.07 15.64
CA TYR A 70 9.75 -11.94 15.22
C TYR A 70 10.74 -12.44 16.28
N ASP A 71 10.34 -12.38 17.55
CA ASP A 71 11.13 -12.77 18.72
C ASP A 71 11.33 -14.28 18.84
N LEU A 72 10.53 -15.09 18.15
CA LEU A 72 10.71 -16.54 18.05
C LEU A 72 11.60 -16.96 16.87
N ILE A 73 11.97 -16.02 15.99
CA ILE A 73 12.57 -16.32 14.70
C ILE A 73 14.09 -16.20 14.77
N ASN A 74 14.76 -17.32 14.55
CA ASN A 74 16.21 -17.35 14.43
C ASN A 74 16.69 -16.67 13.15
N ASN A 75 17.88 -16.08 13.23
CA ASN A 75 18.54 -15.39 12.11
C ASN A 75 17.72 -14.23 11.54
N TRP A 76 16.96 -13.54 12.39
CA TRP A 76 16.30 -12.29 12.01
C TRP A 76 17.35 -11.22 11.72
N ASP A 77 17.51 -10.86 10.44
CA ASP A 77 18.30 -9.69 10.05
C ASP A 77 17.54 -8.38 10.38
N TYR A 78 18.13 -7.56 11.27
CA TYR A 78 17.59 -6.29 11.76
C TYR A 78 17.91 -5.08 10.86
N ASN A 79 18.56 -5.28 9.70
CA ASN A 79 18.83 -4.18 8.80
C ASN A 79 17.50 -3.55 8.29
N PRO A 80 17.31 -2.23 8.41
CA PRO A 80 16.03 -1.58 8.11
C PRO A 80 15.66 -1.56 6.62
N THR A 81 16.64 -1.71 5.71
CA THR A 81 16.41 -1.64 4.25
C THR A 81 16.55 -3.00 3.56
N THR A 82 17.44 -3.85 4.07
CA THR A 82 17.77 -5.14 3.45
C THR A 82 17.40 -6.35 4.30
N GLY A 83 17.07 -6.13 5.58
CA GLY A 83 16.82 -7.19 6.55
C GLY A 83 15.47 -7.90 6.38
N THR A 84 15.12 -8.71 7.37
CA THR A 84 13.95 -9.60 7.29
C THR A 84 12.64 -8.83 7.22
N GLY A 85 12.47 -7.80 8.07
CA GLY A 85 11.29 -6.93 8.02
C GLY A 85 11.14 -6.20 6.68
N ALA A 86 12.24 -5.71 6.10
CA ALA A 86 12.22 -5.06 4.79
C ALA A 86 11.85 -6.03 3.66
N ARG A 87 12.37 -7.27 3.71
CA ARG A 87 12.00 -8.35 2.77
C ARG A 87 10.54 -8.74 2.88
N LEU A 88 10.00 -8.86 4.11
CA LEU A 88 8.58 -9.12 4.32
C LEU A 88 7.71 -8.01 3.76
N ASN A 89 8.10 -6.74 3.93
CA ASN A 89 7.37 -5.62 3.34
C ASN A 89 7.32 -5.69 1.81
N ARG A 90 8.40 -6.13 1.15
CA ARG A 90 8.40 -6.36 -0.31
C ARG A 90 7.40 -7.44 -0.71
N LEU A 91 7.37 -8.55 0.01
CA LEU A 91 6.38 -9.62 -0.21
C LEU A 91 4.94 -9.14 0.04
N ALA A 92 4.74 -8.36 1.10
CA ALA A 92 3.45 -7.76 1.45
C ALA A 92 2.93 -6.84 0.34
N ARG A 93 3.80 -5.99 -0.23
CA ARG A 93 3.48 -5.13 -1.37
C ARG A 93 3.16 -5.93 -2.63
N ARG A 94 4.01 -6.91 -2.96
CA ARG A 94 3.89 -7.75 -4.17
C ARG A 94 2.61 -8.58 -4.17
N HIS A 95 2.32 -9.23 -3.04
CA HIS A 95 1.20 -10.17 -2.94
C HIS A 95 -0.08 -9.55 -2.37
N GLY A 96 -0.03 -8.31 -1.88
CA GLY A 96 -1.17 -7.63 -1.28
C GLY A 96 -1.59 -8.31 0.03
N PHE A 97 -0.83 -8.11 1.10
CA PHE A 97 -1.22 -8.47 2.46
C PHE A 97 -0.63 -7.50 3.48
N LEU A 98 -1.21 -7.42 4.67
CA LEU A 98 -0.67 -6.64 5.78
C LEU A 98 0.13 -7.54 6.73
N ILE A 99 1.16 -6.98 7.34
CA ILE A 99 1.96 -7.66 8.37
C ILE A 99 1.42 -7.26 9.74
N PHE A 100 1.13 -8.27 10.57
CA PHE A 100 0.70 -8.11 11.94
C PHE A 100 1.71 -8.75 12.89
N GLU A 101 2.51 -7.92 13.56
CA GLU A 101 3.39 -8.39 14.62
C GLU A 101 2.59 -8.58 15.93
N ASP A 102 2.52 -9.83 16.39
CA ASP A 102 1.74 -10.27 17.54
C ASP A 102 2.54 -10.14 18.85
N ARG A 103 3.11 -8.94 19.07
CA ARG A 103 4.04 -8.65 20.17
C ARG A 103 3.39 -8.63 21.56
N LYS A 104 2.08 -8.40 21.64
CA LYS A 104 1.27 -8.31 22.86
C LYS A 104 1.86 -7.33 23.88
N PHE A 105 2.01 -6.05 23.48
CA PHE A 105 2.54 -5.02 24.39
C PHE A 105 1.77 -4.99 25.72
N GLY A 106 2.46 -4.71 26.83
CA GLY A 106 1.88 -4.77 28.17
C GLY A 106 2.45 -3.72 29.13
N ASP A 107 3.05 -2.66 28.59
CA ASP A 107 3.70 -1.58 29.34
C ASP A 107 3.09 -0.21 28.96
N ILE A 108 3.43 0.85 29.68
CA ILE A 108 2.93 2.22 29.49
C ILE A 108 4.07 3.22 29.23
N GLY A 109 3.70 4.45 28.88
CA GLY A 109 4.62 5.58 28.83
C GLY A 109 5.78 5.36 27.87
N ASN A 110 6.95 5.92 28.21
CA ASN A 110 8.13 5.88 27.34
C ASN A 110 8.61 4.44 27.03
N THR A 111 8.40 3.49 27.95
CA THR A 111 8.87 2.11 27.77
C THR A 111 8.19 1.45 26.57
N VAL A 112 6.85 1.48 26.49
CA VAL A 112 6.12 0.88 25.36
C VAL A 112 6.41 1.62 24.05
N GLN A 113 6.65 2.93 24.11
CA GLN A 113 7.04 3.71 22.93
C GLN A 113 8.37 3.20 22.37
N LEU A 114 9.40 3.06 23.21
CA LEU A 114 10.72 2.58 22.79
C LEU A 114 10.69 1.12 22.35
N GLN A 115 9.91 0.25 23.00
CA GLN A 115 9.74 -1.14 22.56
C GLN A 115 9.09 -1.23 21.17
N TYR A 116 8.24 -0.26 20.82
CA TYR A 116 7.55 -0.21 19.53
C TYR A 116 8.40 0.43 18.42
N THR A 117 9.07 1.55 18.72
CA THR A 117 9.76 2.36 17.69
C THR A 117 11.26 2.16 17.62
N GLU A 118 11.89 1.70 18.69
CA GLU A 118 13.34 1.58 18.80
C GLU A 118 13.76 0.12 19.02
N GLY A 119 14.96 -0.08 19.60
CA GLY A 119 15.55 -1.39 19.80
C GLY A 119 16.06 -2.02 18.50
N THR A 120 16.36 -3.32 18.56
CA THR A 120 16.78 -4.09 17.38
C THR A 120 15.61 -4.29 16.42
N ALA A 121 14.43 -4.60 16.95
CA ALA A 121 13.27 -4.99 16.17
C ALA A 121 12.63 -3.84 15.39
N LYS A 122 12.59 -2.62 15.98
CA LYS A 122 11.93 -1.43 15.40
C LYS A 122 10.59 -1.78 14.73
N ILE A 123 9.69 -2.41 15.48
CA ILE A 123 8.47 -3.07 14.97
C ILE A 123 7.67 -2.13 14.06
N ILE A 124 7.59 -0.85 14.41
CA ILE A 124 6.88 0.17 13.63
C ILE A 124 7.37 0.33 12.17
N GLU A 125 8.64 0.02 11.90
CA GLU A 125 9.26 0.19 10.58
C GLU A 125 8.72 -0.80 9.55
N TRP A 126 8.32 -1.99 9.98
CA TRP A 126 7.95 -3.08 9.07
C TRP A 126 6.57 -3.70 9.35
N SER A 127 6.06 -3.60 10.57
CA SER A 127 4.72 -4.11 10.88
C SER A 127 3.65 -3.07 10.59
N HIS A 128 2.58 -3.48 9.91
CA HIS A 128 1.43 -2.61 9.63
C HIS A 128 0.49 -2.56 10.85
N ILE A 129 0.34 -3.69 11.53
CA ILE A 129 -0.55 -3.89 12.67
C ILE A 129 0.28 -4.42 13.83
N THR A 130 -0.02 -3.99 15.05
CA THR A 130 0.47 -4.63 16.28
C THR A 130 -0.67 -4.73 17.29
N ASN A 131 -0.42 -5.32 18.44
CA ASN A 131 -1.43 -5.43 19.50
C ASN A 131 -0.90 -5.08 20.89
N VAL A 132 -1.83 -4.69 21.76
CA VAL A 132 -1.57 -4.31 23.15
C VAL A 132 -2.60 -4.95 24.08
N ASN A 133 -2.15 -5.39 25.25
CA ASN A 133 -3.02 -5.86 26.33
C ASN A 133 -3.84 -4.70 26.89
N MET A 134 -5.10 -4.98 27.24
CA MET A 134 -5.96 -4.01 27.93
C MET A 134 -5.49 -3.66 29.35
N ILE A 135 -4.70 -4.53 29.99
CA ILE A 135 -4.32 -4.46 31.41
C ILE A 135 -3.75 -3.10 31.83
N PRO A 136 -2.80 -2.49 31.10
CA PRO A 136 -2.22 -1.22 31.54
C PRO A 136 -3.12 0.00 31.24
N GLY A 137 -4.29 -0.23 30.63
CA GLY A 137 -5.32 0.78 30.40
C GLY A 137 -5.04 1.72 29.24
N LYS A 138 -5.81 2.81 29.18
CA LYS A 138 -5.77 3.81 28.09
C LYS A 138 -4.37 4.38 27.85
N ALA A 139 -3.57 4.50 28.91
CA ALA A 139 -2.23 5.08 28.84
C ALA A 139 -1.31 4.36 27.83
N SER A 140 -1.40 3.04 27.68
CA SER A 140 -0.61 2.32 26.66
C SER A 140 -1.04 2.68 25.24
N VAL A 141 -2.35 2.78 25.01
CA VAL A 141 -2.91 3.13 23.69
C VAL A 141 -2.47 4.53 23.29
N ASP A 142 -2.59 5.50 24.19
CA ASP A 142 -2.14 6.88 23.97
C ASP A 142 -0.63 6.93 23.68
N SER A 143 0.16 6.25 24.51
CA SER A 143 1.62 6.22 24.36
C SER A 143 2.03 5.67 23.00
N MET A 144 1.42 4.57 22.55
CA MET A 144 1.71 3.98 21.24
C MET A 144 1.23 4.86 20.07
N ALA A 145 0.09 5.53 20.22
CA ALA A 145 -0.41 6.48 19.23
C ALA A 145 0.53 7.68 19.06
N GLU A 146 1.00 8.26 20.17
CA GLU A 146 2.00 9.35 20.17
C GLU A 146 3.34 8.90 19.56
N ALA A 147 3.77 7.68 19.84
CA ALA A 147 4.97 7.12 19.22
C ALA A 147 4.82 6.96 17.71
N ALA A 148 3.66 6.49 17.24
CA ALA A 148 3.37 6.36 15.82
C ALA A 148 3.29 7.71 15.10
N ALA A 149 2.68 8.71 15.73
CA ALA A 149 2.62 10.08 15.19
C ALA A 149 4.01 10.69 15.03
N ARG A 150 4.85 10.65 16.08
CA ARG A 150 6.23 11.16 16.01
C ARG A 150 7.09 10.38 15.02
N TRP A 151 6.91 9.06 14.93
CA TRP A 151 7.60 8.26 13.93
C TRP A 151 7.23 8.69 12.51
N ARG A 152 5.93 8.92 12.24
CA ARG A 152 5.44 9.39 10.94
C ARG A 152 6.01 10.75 10.57
N GLU A 153 6.04 11.70 11.51
CA GLU A 153 6.62 13.04 11.28
C GLU A 153 8.11 12.99 10.91
N ARG A 154 8.86 12.01 11.43
CA ARG A 154 10.28 11.81 11.11
C ARG A 154 10.51 11.18 9.74
N LYS A 155 9.52 10.50 9.15
CA LYS A 155 9.63 9.94 7.80
C LYS A 155 9.55 11.10 6.80
N ARG A 156 10.72 11.58 6.37
CA ARG A 156 10.83 12.52 5.24
C ARG A 156 10.23 11.87 4.00
N TYR A 157 9.39 12.59 3.28
CA TYR A 157 8.89 12.17 1.97
C TYR A 157 9.82 12.70 0.89
N GLU A 158 10.13 11.87 -0.10
CA GLU A 158 10.67 12.29 -1.38
C GLU A 158 9.49 12.45 -2.35
N VAL A 159 9.41 13.62 -3.00
CA VAL A 159 8.42 13.88 -4.05
C VAL A 159 9.02 13.43 -5.36
N LYS A 160 8.51 12.35 -5.95
CA LYS A 160 8.86 11.96 -7.30
C LYS A 160 7.87 12.58 -8.27
N THR A 161 8.41 13.22 -9.30
CA THR A 161 7.65 13.81 -10.39
C THR A 161 8.07 13.11 -11.67
N ASP A 162 7.20 12.26 -12.18
CA ASP A 162 7.40 11.59 -13.46
C ASP A 162 6.85 12.48 -14.57
N ILE A 163 7.71 12.87 -15.51
CA ILE A 163 7.34 13.70 -16.66
C ILE A 163 7.41 12.82 -17.90
N SER A 164 6.26 12.42 -18.43
CA SER A 164 6.16 11.72 -19.70
C SER A 164 5.77 12.70 -20.80
N VAL A 165 6.50 12.67 -21.92
CA VAL A 165 6.20 13.50 -23.09
C VAL A 165 5.77 12.59 -24.22
N GLY A 166 4.46 12.54 -24.48
CA GLY A 166 3.89 11.83 -25.63
C GLY A 166 3.91 12.72 -26.86
N THR A 167 4.50 12.25 -27.96
CA THR A 167 4.24 12.78 -29.30
C THR A 167 3.06 12.00 -29.88
N PRO A 168 1.92 12.65 -30.21
CA PRO A 168 0.81 11.95 -30.83
C PRO A 168 1.27 11.28 -32.14
N ARG A 169 1.02 9.98 -32.30
CA ARG A 169 1.18 9.32 -33.59
C ARG A 169 -0.05 9.65 -34.45
N PRO A 170 0.08 9.90 -35.76
CA PRO A 170 -1.03 10.35 -36.62
C PRO A 170 -2.23 9.38 -36.76
N GLU A 171 -2.17 8.19 -36.16
CA GLU A 171 -3.16 7.12 -36.37
C GLU A 171 -4.22 6.99 -35.27
N SER A 172 -4.32 7.93 -34.33
CA SER A 172 -5.31 7.89 -33.24
C SER A 172 -6.40 8.95 -33.33
N ILE A 173 -6.88 9.24 -34.54
CA ILE A 173 -8.19 9.86 -34.74
C ILE A 173 -9.15 8.71 -35.02
N GLU A 174 -9.79 8.18 -33.98
CA GLU A 174 -11.00 7.38 -34.16
C GLU A 174 -12.10 8.35 -34.61
N ASP A 175 -12.62 8.13 -35.81
CA ASP A 175 -13.76 8.85 -36.37
C ASP A 175 -15.02 8.53 -35.53
N ASP A 176 -15.43 9.46 -34.67
CA ASP A 176 -16.81 9.51 -34.20
C ASP A 176 -17.69 9.95 -35.37
N GLU A 177 -18.48 9.01 -35.88
CA GLU A 177 -19.51 9.24 -36.89
C GLU A 177 -20.52 10.29 -36.41
N ASP A 178 -20.64 11.40 -37.13
CA ASP A 178 -21.90 12.14 -37.21
C ASP A 178 -22.23 12.48 -38.67
N GLN A 179 -23.35 11.93 -39.10
CA GLN A 179 -23.93 12.02 -40.43
C GLN A 179 -24.29 13.46 -40.81
N ILE A 180 -23.76 13.98 -41.92
CA ILE A 180 -24.53 14.87 -42.81
C ILE A 180 -24.31 14.48 -44.27
N THR A 181 -25.39 13.96 -44.86
CA THR A 181 -25.66 13.70 -46.27
C THR A 181 -25.34 14.94 -47.14
N SER A 182 -24.61 14.85 -48.26
CA SER A 182 -25.16 14.64 -49.62
C SER A 182 -24.05 14.84 -50.67
N PRO A 183 -24.16 14.27 -51.89
CA PRO A 183 -23.03 14.00 -52.77
C PRO A 183 -22.93 14.98 -53.95
N ILE A 184 -21.73 15.29 -54.43
CA ILE A 184 -21.49 15.65 -55.84
C ILE A 184 -20.21 14.98 -56.32
N SER A 185 -20.39 13.92 -57.11
CA SER A 185 -19.38 13.40 -58.02
C SER A 185 -19.17 14.35 -59.18
N LEU A 186 -17.92 14.62 -59.55
CA LEU A 186 -17.57 14.96 -60.94
C LEU A 186 -16.19 14.37 -61.28
N ASN A 187 -16.27 13.29 -62.05
CA ASN A 187 -15.23 12.76 -62.93
C ASN A 187 -14.64 13.87 -63.82
N SER A 188 -13.33 13.87 -64.00
CA SER A 188 -12.74 13.88 -65.35
C SER A 188 -11.24 13.56 -65.32
N LYS A 189 -10.84 12.87 -66.38
CA LYS A 189 -9.63 12.08 -66.58
C LYS A 189 -8.42 12.91 -67.06
N PRO A 190 -7.22 12.31 -67.18
CA PRO A 190 -5.93 12.97 -67.16
C PRO A 190 -5.48 13.43 -68.55
N ASN A 191 -4.46 14.29 -68.61
CA ASN A 191 -3.68 14.46 -69.84
C ASN A 191 -2.19 14.70 -69.59
N GLU A 192 -1.43 14.19 -70.54
CA GLU A 192 -0.01 13.86 -70.56
C GLU A 192 0.96 15.02 -70.89
N ILE A 193 2.11 15.01 -70.17
CA ILE A 193 3.55 15.06 -70.58
C ILE A 193 4.10 16.20 -71.49
N THR A 194 5.34 16.60 -71.12
CA THR A 194 6.49 17.20 -71.89
C THR A 194 6.63 18.72 -71.81
N ASP A 195 7.81 19.37 -71.81
CA ASP A 195 9.22 19.10 -71.48
C ASP A 195 9.94 20.48 -71.61
N GLY A 196 10.99 20.73 -70.81
CA GLY A 196 12.12 21.61 -71.16
C GLY A 196 12.00 23.15 -71.20
N SER A 197 12.76 23.81 -70.30
CA SER A 197 13.76 24.90 -70.55
C SER A 197 13.63 26.23 -69.76
N HIS A 198 14.77 26.63 -69.16
CA HIS A 198 15.25 27.97 -68.75
C HIS A 198 14.24 28.98 -68.17
N GLY A 199 14.31 29.44 -66.91
CA GLY A 199 15.48 29.97 -66.20
C GLY A 199 15.45 31.51 -66.18
N LEU A 200 14.84 32.11 -65.14
CA LEU A 200 15.23 33.35 -64.42
C LEU A 200 14.03 33.96 -63.66
N GLU A 201 14.19 33.91 -62.34
CA GLU A 201 13.58 34.62 -61.20
C GLU A 201 12.52 35.72 -61.44
N ALA A 202 11.38 35.55 -60.75
CA ALA A 202 10.71 36.63 -60.04
C ALA A 202 9.90 36.04 -58.87
N HIS A 203 10.14 36.59 -57.68
CA HIS A 203 9.37 36.38 -56.46
C HIS A 203 7.87 36.56 -56.72
N ASP A 204 7.04 35.57 -56.37
CA ASP A 204 5.74 35.87 -55.79
C ASP A 204 5.20 34.74 -54.92
N GLU A 205 4.51 35.16 -53.88
CA GLU A 205 4.02 34.41 -52.72
C GLU A 205 2.99 33.34 -53.11
N MET A 206 3.26 32.05 -52.86
CA MET A 206 2.16 31.08 -52.70
C MET A 206 2.50 29.95 -51.72
N ASN A 207 1.64 29.85 -50.70
CA ASN A 207 1.36 28.68 -49.88
C ASN A 207 2.50 28.11 -49.04
N ILE A 208 2.87 28.86 -47.99
CA ILE A 208 3.29 28.25 -46.72
C ILE A 208 2.07 27.46 -46.21
N GLY A 209 2.02 26.17 -46.55
CA GLY A 209 1.19 25.22 -45.82
C GLY A 209 1.52 25.36 -44.34
N ARG A 210 0.50 25.68 -43.52
CA ARG A 210 0.66 25.85 -42.07
C ARG A 210 1.41 24.62 -41.53
N LYS A 211 2.63 24.83 -41.00
CA LYS A 211 3.34 23.77 -40.28
C LYS A 211 2.37 23.21 -39.24
N ALA A 212 2.08 21.91 -39.32
CA ALA A 212 1.23 21.26 -38.34
C ALA A 212 1.82 21.52 -36.95
N SER A 213 1.01 22.11 -36.07
CA SER A 213 1.42 22.39 -34.71
C SER A 213 1.60 21.06 -33.99
N ILE A 214 2.85 20.63 -33.77
CA ILE A 214 3.15 19.45 -32.95
C ILE A 214 2.86 19.85 -31.50
N VAL A 215 1.69 19.45 -31.00
CA VAL A 215 1.36 19.58 -29.57
C VAL A 215 1.87 18.31 -28.89
N SER A 216 3.00 18.43 -28.19
CA SER A 216 3.49 17.38 -27.30
C SER A 216 2.70 17.42 -26.00
N ILE A 217 2.01 16.32 -25.67
CA ILE A 217 1.28 16.19 -24.40
C ILE A 217 2.31 15.83 -23.33
N THR A 218 2.47 16.71 -22.34
CA THR A 218 3.30 16.45 -21.16
C THR A 218 2.39 15.97 -20.04
N THR A 219 2.46 14.69 -19.71
CA THR A 219 1.77 14.12 -18.55
C THR A 219 2.72 14.17 -17.36
N VAL A 220 2.31 14.88 -16.31
CA VAL A 220 3.04 14.96 -15.05
C VAL A 220 2.31 14.10 -14.03
N SER A 221 2.95 13.04 -13.54
CA SER A 221 2.45 12.25 -12.41
C SER A 221 3.29 12.52 -11.17
N GLN A 222 2.64 12.78 -10.03
CA GLN A 222 3.31 13.01 -8.76
C GLN A 222 2.94 11.91 -7.78
N HIS A 223 3.94 11.25 -7.22
CA HIS A 223 3.74 10.25 -6.17
C HIS A 223 4.68 10.53 -4.99
N PHE A 224 4.16 10.34 -3.78
CA PHE A 224 4.85 10.62 -2.52
C PHE A 224 5.36 9.31 -1.94
N GLU A 225 6.68 9.19 -1.77
CA GLU A 225 7.30 8.00 -1.18
C GLU A 225 8.14 8.39 0.05
N PRO A 226 8.24 7.55 1.09
CA PRO A 226 9.23 7.78 2.14
C PRO A 226 10.64 7.84 1.55
N ALA A 227 11.43 8.85 1.90
CA ALA A 227 12.81 9.03 1.41
C ALA A 227 13.76 7.88 1.77
N ASN A 228 13.37 7.05 2.76
CA ASN A 228 14.07 5.82 3.15
C ASN A 228 13.30 4.55 2.73
N SER A 229 12.45 4.65 1.70
CA SER A 229 11.74 3.50 1.12
C SER A 229 12.78 2.44 0.72
N PRO A 230 12.55 1.14 1.02
CA PRO A 230 13.51 0.07 0.78
C PRO A 230 13.71 -0.28 -0.71
N ARG A 231 13.45 0.66 -1.63
CA ARG A 231 14.10 0.65 -2.94
C ARG A 231 15.60 0.90 -2.70
N SER A 232 16.30 -0.16 -2.32
CA SER A 232 17.74 -0.15 -2.34
C SER A 232 18.18 0.22 -3.75
N ARG A 233 19.02 1.24 -3.89
CA ARG A 233 19.93 1.41 -5.03
C ARG A 233 20.93 0.25 -5.04
N ILE A 234 20.44 -0.95 -5.30
CA ILE A 234 21.23 -2.15 -5.54
C ILE A 234 20.65 -2.72 -6.83
N ASP A 235 21.49 -2.74 -7.87
CA ASP A 235 21.27 -3.32 -9.20
C ASP A 235 20.29 -4.48 -9.16
N PHE A 236 19.12 -4.31 -9.79
CA PHE A 236 18.40 -5.25 -10.66
C PHE A 236 17.07 -4.58 -11.04
N ASP A 237 16.88 -4.34 -12.34
CA ASP A 237 15.69 -3.81 -13.02
C ASP A 237 14.43 -4.67 -12.80
N ILE A 238 13.90 -4.72 -11.57
CA ILE A 238 12.54 -5.17 -11.34
C ILE A 238 11.87 -4.05 -10.55
N GLU A 239 11.13 -3.21 -11.26
CA GLU A 239 10.08 -2.42 -10.65
C GLU A 239 9.18 -3.40 -9.89
N GLU A 240 9.33 -3.47 -8.57
CA GLU A 240 8.44 -4.29 -7.76
C GLU A 240 7.05 -3.66 -7.79
N GLU A 241 6.27 -4.08 -8.76
CA GLU A 241 4.89 -3.67 -8.95
C GLU A 241 4.09 -3.99 -7.68
N ALA A 242 3.31 -3.00 -7.24
CA ALA A 242 2.34 -3.21 -6.18
C ALA A 242 1.27 -4.21 -6.64
N TYR A 243 0.62 -4.86 -5.68
CA TYR A 243 -0.49 -5.77 -5.98
C TYR A 243 -1.56 -5.08 -6.86
N PRO A 244 -1.92 -5.64 -8.03
CA PRO A 244 -2.81 -4.97 -8.97
C PRO A 244 -4.18 -4.64 -8.36
N GLY A 245 -4.71 -3.46 -8.65
CA GLY A 245 -6.06 -3.04 -8.23
C GLY A 245 -6.17 -2.44 -6.83
N ILE A 246 -5.05 -2.20 -6.14
CA ILE A 246 -5.03 -1.44 -4.88
C ILE A 246 -3.71 -0.65 -4.77
N ASP A 247 -3.78 0.54 -4.17
CA ASP A 247 -2.60 1.34 -3.86
C ASP A 247 -1.68 0.63 -2.85
N GLU A 248 -0.54 1.23 -2.54
CA GLU A 248 0.28 0.77 -1.42
C GLU A 248 -0.44 0.95 -0.07
N ALA A 249 -0.17 0.05 0.88
CA ALA A 249 -0.67 0.16 2.24
C ALA A 249 -0.27 1.52 2.86
N PRO A 250 -1.20 2.19 3.57
CA PRO A 250 -0.93 3.49 4.18
C PRO A 250 0.13 3.38 5.29
N LEU A 251 0.79 4.50 5.57
CA LEU A 251 1.80 4.58 6.63
C LEU A 251 1.21 4.53 8.04
N GLU A 252 -0.07 4.86 8.20
CA GLU A 252 -0.83 4.73 9.43
C GLU A 252 -0.75 3.29 9.96
N ARG A 253 -0.50 3.15 11.26
CA ARG A 253 -0.32 1.85 11.90
C ARG A 253 -1.57 1.43 12.67
N GLY A 254 -1.95 0.17 12.54
CA GLY A 254 -3.07 -0.42 13.25
C GLY A 254 -2.65 -0.92 14.64
N LEU A 255 -3.50 -0.69 15.64
CA LEU A 255 -3.34 -1.24 16.98
C LEU A 255 -4.58 -2.05 17.35
N LEU A 256 -4.41 -3.35 17.57
CA LEU A 256 -5.44 -4.22 18.08
C LEU A 256 -5.37 -4.25 19.61
N ILE A 257 -6.51 -4.03 20.27
CA ILE A 257 -6.60 -4.13 21.73
C ILE A 257 -7.01 -5.57 22.05
N LEU A 258 -6.15 -6.28 22.77
CA LEU A 258 -6.45 -7.60 23.29
C LEU A 258 -7.43 -7.45 24.44
N ALA A 259 -8.70 -7.73 24.14
CA ALA A 259 -9.72 -7.89 25.16
C ALA A 259 -9.45 -9.15 25.99
N GLN A 260 -9.92 -9.14 27.22
CA GLN A 260 -9.88 -10.32 28.05
C GLN A 260 -10.60 -11.48 27.37
N MET A 261 -9.89 -12.58 27.13
CA MET A 261 -10.47 -13.82 26.63
C MET A 261 -11.18 -14.56 27.77
N SER A 262 -12.31 -14.05 28.25
CA SER A 262 -13.17 -14.80 29.17
C SER A 262 -14.63 -14.39 28.98
N SER A 263 -15.46 -15.38 28.66
CA SER A 263 -16.92 -15.28 28.74
C SER A 263 -17.46 -15.50 30.16
N ALA A 264 -16.59 -15.76 31.15
CA ALA A 264 -16.94 -16.22 32.50
C ALA A 264 -16.30 -15.42 33.65
N GLY A 265 -15.79 -14.20 33.40
CA GLY A 265 -15.25 -13.31 34.45
C GLY A 265 -13.73 -13.10 34.40
N ASN A 266 -13.27 -12.11 35.16
CA ASN A 266 -11.90 -11.60 35.10
C ASN A 266 -10.88 -12.56 35.73
N PHE A 267 -9.79 -12.89 35.03
CA PHE A 267 -8.68 -13.70 35.54
C PHE A 267 -7.88 -13.04 36.67
N MET A 268 -7.98 -11.73 36.89
CA MET A 268 -7.33 -11.04 38.01
C MET A 268 -8.14 -11.17 39.32
N THR A 269 -8.55 -12.39 39.68
CA THR A 269 -9.15 -12.64 41.00
C THR A 269 -8.08 -12.58 42.09
N ARG A 270 -8.52 -12.42 43.35
CA ARG A 270 -7.61 -12.52 44.50
C ARG A 270 -6.91 -13.87 44.53
N ASP A 271 -7.65 -14.95 44.30
CA ASP A 271 -7.11 -16.32 44.30
C ASP A 271 -6.05 -16.53 43.20
N TYR A 272 -6.29 -16.01 41.98
CA TYR A 272 -5.29 -16.05 40.91
C TYR A 272 -4.06 -15.22 41.24
N THR A 273 -4.26 -14.05 41.85
CA THR A 273 -3.16 -13.18 42.31
C THR A 273 -2.32 -13.88 43.36
N ASP A 274 -2.97 -14.48 44.37
CA ASP A 274 -2.31 -15.21 45.44
C ASP A 274 -1.55 -16.44 44.90
N ALA A 275 -2.11 -17.14 43.91
CA ALA A 275 -1.45 -18.27 43.22
C ALA A 275 -0.22 -17.83 42.41
N CYS A 276 -0.31 -16.72 41.68
CA CYS A 276 0.84 -16.12 40.97
C CYS A 276 1.92 -15.66 41.95
N VAL A 277 1.54 -15.02 43.06
CA VAL A 277 2.47 -14.57 44.11
C VAL A 277 3.14 -15.77 44.78
N ALA A 278 2.41 -16.84 45.10
CA ALA A 278 2.98 -18.06 45.64
C ALA A 278 3.98 -18.70 44.66
N SER A 279 3.62 -18.79 43.37
CA SER A 279 4.49 -19.32 42.32
C SER A 279 5.76 -18.48 42.14
N ALA A 280 5.64 -17.15 42.15
CA ALA A 280 6.77 -16.23 42.02
C ALA A 280 7.70 -16.24 43.24
N ARG A 281 7.18 -16.57 44.43
CA ARG A 281 7.98 -16.73 45.65
C ARG A 281 8.80 -18.02 45.67
N GLY A 282 8.53 -18.96 44.76
CA GLY A 282 9.26 -20.22 44.63
C GLY A 282 9.23 -21.04 45.90
N THR A 283 8.17 -21.84 46.10
CA THR A 283 8.25 -22.99 47.01
C THR A 283 9.06 -24.11 46.38
#